data_AF-A0A8H5S8V8-F1
#
_entry.id   AF-A0A8H5S8V8-F1
#
_cell.length_a   1.000
_cell.length_b   1.000
_cell.length_c   1.000
_cell.angle_alpha   90.00
_cell.angle_beta   90.00
_cell.angle_gamma   90.00
#
_symmetry.space_group_name_H-M   'P 1'
#
loop_
_entity.id
_entity.type
_entity.pdbx_description
1 polymer ?
#
loop_
_entity_poly.entity_id
_entity_poly.type
_entity_poly.pdbx_seq_one_letter_code
_entity_poly.pdbx_strand_id
1 'polypeptide(L)'
;MSRFFGLGSKKEPRRSTDEDMSKMQYYTPRGSIPATVVEEQVRQVPIDPNDDSTNGPYPHVYLNHEPTSTAPENKIFQNFEQRNRPNDVNLHEVPVNCRMDLNKKSAPFAKVRGREERPHEPRDRARIVQNELNTPGPFRGVVAVDRHTGQSHGVAGVMYHPQGNRLAFQRAQMEPLDREGRQYMRRFADDAADPHRVTTWPPRDEDSEDLTTYENRYKQVRKPRPPQQAKAVKQKAQGQ
;
A
#
# COMPACT_ATOMS: atom_id res chain seq x y z
N MET A 1 59.97 -27.10 -3.69
CA MET A 1 59.12 -27.06 -2.47
C MET A 1 58.98 -25.60 -2.09
N SER A 2 57.88 -24.99 -1.67
CA SER A 2 56.44 -25.28 -1.55
C SER A 2 55.80 -23.96 -1.05
N ARG A 3 54.68 -23.56 -1.66
CA ARG A 3 53.58 -22.65 -1.24
C ARG A 3 53.68 -22.02 0.18
N PHE A 4 53.28 -20.74 0.32
CA PHE A 4 52.06 -20.34 1.06
C PHE A 4 51.69 -18.86 0.81
N PHE A 5 50.47 -18.67 0.30
CA PHE A 5 49.70 -17.43 0.24
C PHE A 5 49.06 -17.12 1.61
N GLY A 6 48.77 -15.83 1.88
CA GLY A 6 47.76 -15.37 2.83
C GLY A 6 48.32 -14.56 4.01
N LEU A 7 47.61 -13.62 4.64
CA LEU A 7 46.26 -13.10 4.48
C LEU A 7 46.19 -11.91 5.45
N GLY A 8 45.83 -10.72 4.97
CA GLY A 8 45.70 -9.56 5.85
C GLY A 8 45.05 -8.33 5.21
N SER A 9 44.38 -8.50 4.06
CA SER A 9 43.36 -7.54 3.65
C SER A 9 42.27 -7.63 4.71
N LYS A 10 42.10 -6.56 5.48
CA LYS A 10 40.90 -6.35 6.27
C LYS A 10 39.73 -6.49 5.29
N LYS A 11 39.05 -7.64 5.33
CA LYS A 11 37.77 -7.81 4.68
C LYS A 11 36.85 -6.80 5.35
N GLU A 12 36.65 -5.67 4.70
CA GLU A 12 35.40 -4.94 4.91
C GLU A 12 34.27 -5.97 4.77
N PRO A 13 33.34 -6.02 5.73
CA PRO A 13 32.20 -6.93 5.60
C PRO A 13 31.52 -6.62 4.27
N ARG A 14 31.26 -7.67 3.49
CA ARG A 14 30.45 -7.57 2.26
C ARG A 14 29.15 -6.86 2.63
N ARG A 15 29.00 -5.61 2.21
CA ARG A 15 27.78 -4.83 2.34
C ARG A 15 26.69 -5.61 1.60
N SER A 16 25.72 -6.18 2.31
CA SER A 16 24.61 -6.85 1.63
C SER A 16 23.81 -5.76 0.92
N THR A 17 23.57 -5.96 -0.37
CA THR A 17 22.70 -5.12 -1.19
C THR A 17 21.23 -5.19 -0.76
N ASP A 18 20.87 -6.15 0.11
CA ASP A 18 19.51 -6.34 0.62
C ASP A 18 19.01 -5.18 1.50
N GLU A 19 19.91 -4.41 2.13
CA GLU A 19 19.50 -3.23 2.89
C GLU A 19 19.08 -2.05 2.01
N ASP A 20 19.42 -2.04 0.72
CA ASP A 20 19.08 -0.91 -0.15
C ASP A 20 17.57 -0.84 -0.37
N MET A 21 16.89 -1.96 -0.63
CA MET A 21 15.44 -2.00 -0.85
C MET A 21 14.64 -1.52 0.37
N SER A 22 15.16 -1.70 1.59
CA SER A 22 14.56 -1.16 2.82
C SER A 22 14.53 0.37 2.89
N LYS A 23 15.36 1.02 2.07
CA LYS A 23 15.52 2.47 1.97
C LYS A 23 15.01 3.00 0.62
N MET A 24 14.27 2.19 -0.13
CA MET A 24 13.68 2.58 -1.42
C MET A 24 12.15 2.63 -1.35
N GLN A 25 11.57 3.46 -2.21
CA GLN A 25 10.14 3.57 -2.42
C GLN A 25 9.83 3.73 -3.90
N TYR A 26 8.62 3.36 -4.28
CA TYR A 26 8.03 3.66 -5.58
C TYR A 26 7.34 5.02 -5.49
N TYR A 27 7.81 5.98 -6.27
CA TYR A 27 7.17 7.28 -6.40
C TYR A 27 6.13 7.25 -7.52
N THR A 28 4.94 7.78 -7.20
CA THR A 28 3.88 8.01 -8.18
C THR A 28 3.18 9.35 -7.91
N PRO A 29 2.55 9.97 -8.92
CA PRO A 29 1.74 11.17 -8.71
C PRO A 29 0.54 10.98 -7.76
N ARG A 30 0.21 9.74 -7.40
CA ARG A 30 -0.87 9.38 -6.48
C ARG A 30 -0.38 9.08 -5.05
N GLY A 31 0.92 9.12 -4.81
CA GLY A 31 1.56 8.84 -3.52
C GLY A 31 2.79 7.94 -3.64
N SER A 32 3.64 7.97 -2.62
CA SER A 32 4.80 7.09 -2.49
C SER A 32 4.44 5.78 -1.78
N ILE A 33 5.07 4.68 -2.19
CA ILE A 33 4.86 3.35 -1.58
C ILE A 33 6.23 2.72 -1.30
N PRO A 34 6.58 2.43 -0.03
CA PRO A 34 7.84 1.78 0.30
C PRO A 34 7.96 0.40 -0.36
N ALA A 35 9.16 0.09 -0.88
CA ALA A 35 9.38 -1.15 -1.64
C ALA A 35 9.18 -2.40 -0.77
N THR A 36 9.56 -2.34 0.51
CA THR A 36 9.35 -3.41 1.50
C THR A 36 7.89 -3.78 1.68
N VAL A 37 7.00 -2.78 1.70
CA VAL A 37 5.56 -3.03 1.87
C VAL A 37 4.98 -3.68 0.62
N VAL A 38 5.45 -3.29 -0.56
CA VAL A 38 5.05 -3.93 -1.83
C VAL A 38 5.48 -5.39 -1.84
N GLU A 39 6.74 -5.68 -1.49
CA GLU A 39 7.25 -7.05 -1.41
C GLU A 39 6.46 -7.91 -0.44
N GLU A 40 6.14 -7.38 0.75
CA GLU A 40 5.37 -8.11 1.75
C GLU A 40 3.93 -8.38 1.28
N GLN A 41 3.24 -7.37 0.75
CA GLN A 41 1.87 -7.52 0.24
C GLN A 41 1.81 -8.52 -0.91
N VAL A 42 2.75 -8.43 -1.85
CA VAL A 42 2.84 -9.38 -2.97
C VAL A 42 3.12 -10.80 -2.49
N ARG A 43 4.05 -10.97 -1.53
CA ARG A 43 4.44 -12.29 -1.03
C ARG A 43 3.30 -13.02 -0.31
N GLN A 44 2.37 -12.28 0.27
CA GLN A 44 1.19 -12.85 0.94
C GLN A 44 0.14 -13.37 -0.05
N VAL A 45 0.21 -13.00 -1.33
CA VAL A 45 -0.75 -13.44 -2.34
C VAL A 45 -0.28 -14.76 -2.97
N PRO A 46 -1.06 -15.86 -2.84
CA PRO A 46 -0.77 -17.09 -3.57
C PRO A 46 -1.01 -16.85 -5.06
N ILE A 47 0.00 -17.10 -5.88
CA ILE A 47 -0.09 -17.02 -7.34
C ILE A 47 0.09 -18.43 -7.88
N ASP A 48 -0.98 -19.01 -8.40
CA ASP A 48 -0.92 -20.26 -9.16
C ASP A 48 -1.01 -19.92 -10.66
N PRO A 49 0.04 -20.18 -11.46
CA PRO A 49 0.05 -19.86 -12.88
C PRO A 49 -0.91 -20.72 -13.71
N ASN A 50 -1.44 -21.80 -13.14
CA ASN A 50 -2.39 -22.71 -13.79
C ASN A 50 -3.81 -22.59 -13.22
N ASP A 51 -4.02 -21.70 -12.25
CA ASP A 51 -5.34 -21.52 -11.68
C ASP A 51 -6.19 -20.62 -12.58
N ASP A 52 -7.11 -21.25 -13.31
CA ASP A 52 -8.18 -20.59 -14.06
C ASP A 52 -9.40 -20.28 -13.17
N SER A 53 -9.28 -20.39 -11.84
CA SER A 53 -10.42 -20.21 -10.94
C SER A 53 -11.06 -18.83 -11.12
N THR A 54 -12.36 -18.87 -11.35
CA THR A 54 -13.18 -17.71 -11.71
C THR A 54 -13.50 -16.80 -10.50
N ASN A 55 -12.86 -17.07 -9.36
CA ASN A 55 -13.18 -16.52 -8.04
C ASN A 55 -12.16 -15.48 -7.60
N GLY A 56 -12.06 -14.42 -8.41
CA GLY A 56 -11.25 -13.24 -8.13
C GLY A 56 -10.58 -12.75 -9.41
N PRO A 57 -10.60 -11.45 -9.73
CA PRO A 57 -9.87 -10.93 -10.88
C PRO A 57 -8.36 -10.80 -10.61
N TYR A 58 -7.87 -11.20 -9.44
CA TYR A 58 -6.49 -11.01 -9.00
C TYR A 58 -6.02 -12.17 -8.12
N PRO A 59 -4.73 -12.57 -8.21
CA PRO A 59 -3.72 -12.12 -9.17
C PRO A 59 -3.99 -12.67 -10.59
N HIS A 60 -3.63 -11.93 -11.64
CA HIS A 60 -3.76 -12.42 -13.02
C HIS A 60 -2.55 -12.08 -13.88
N VAL A 61 -2.42 -12.76 -15.03
CA VAL A 61 -1.29 -12.60 -15.95
C VAL A 61 -1.29 -11.21 -16.57
N TYR A 62 -0.17 -10.50 -16.42
CA TYR A 62 0.08 -9.22 -17.04
C TYR A 62 0.87 -9.40 -18.35
N LEU A 63 0.31 -8.92 -19.46
CA LEU A 63 0.88 -9.12 -20.80
C LEU A 63 2.04 -8.18 -21.13
N ASN A 64 2.30 -7.17 -20.29
CA ASN A 64 3.40 -6.22 -20.46
C ASN A 64 3.40 -5.53 -21.83
N HIS A 65 2.21 -5.13 -22.27
CA HIS A 65 2.01 -4.43 -23.54
C HIS A 65 1.13 -3.21 -23.31
N GLU A 66 1.76 -2.04 -23.18
CA GLU A 66 1.06 -0.77 -22.96
C GLU A 66 1.29 0.18 -24.13
N PRO A 67 0.22 0.59 -24.84
CA PRO A 67 0.37 1.47 -26.01
C PRO A 67 0.90 2.87 -25.65
N THR A 68 0.86 3.23 -24.37
CA THR A 68 1.31 4.54 -23.84
C THR A 68 2.76 4.48 -23.31
N SER A 69 3.40 3.32 -23.32
CA SER A 69 4.78 3.19 -22.84
C SER A 69 5.77 3.87 -23.80
N THR A 70 6.70 4.65 -23.25
CA THR A 70 7.80 5.28 -24.00
C THR A 70 9.01 4.36 -24.18
N ALA A 71 8.97 3.16 -23.59
CA ALA A 71 10.03 2.16 -23.64
C ALA A 71 10.02 1.40 -24.99
N PRO A 72 11.16 0.81 -25.40
CA PRO A 72 11.25 0.06 -26.65
C PRO A 72 10.21 -1.08 -26.68
N GLU A 73 9.60 -1.28 -27.84
CA GLU A 73 8.57 -2.30 -28.09
C GLU A 73 7.27 -2.14 -27.28
N ASN A 74 6.99 -0.95 -26.72
CA ASN A 74 5.81 -0.68 -25.89
C ASN A 74 5.72 -1.54 -24.62
N LYS A 75 6.86 -2.09 -24.16
CA LYS A 75 6.95 -2.93 -22.95
C LYS A 75 7.34 -2.09 -21.75
N ILE A 76 6.62 -2.21 -20.64
CA ILE A 76 6.98 -1.51 -19.39
C ILE A 76 8.17 -2.20 -18.71
N PHE A 77 8.13 -3.52 -18.65
CA PHE A 77 9.16 -4.35 -18.07
C PHE A 77 10.05 -4.93 -19.16
N GLN A 78 11.35 -4.96 -18.91
CA GLN A 78 12.31 -5.51 -19.86
C GLN A 78 12.47 -7.01 -19.65
N ASN A 79 12.95 -7.73 -20.67
CA ASN A 79 13.08 -9.19 -20.61
C ASN A 79 13.95 -9.68 -19.45
N PHE A 80 14.92 -8.88 -18.98
CA PHE A 80 15.77 -9.27 -17.84
C PHE A 80 14.99 -9.38 -16.53
N GLU A 81 13.87 -8.66 -16.39
CA GLU A 81 12.97 -8.72 -15.22
C GLU A 81 12.16 -10.02 -15.22
N GLN A 82 12.03 -10.65 -16.40
CA GLN A 82 11.56 -12.02 -16.58
C GLN A 82 12.73 -13.03 -16.67
N ARG A 83 13.89 -12.70 -16.10
CA ARG A 83 15.13 -13.53 -16.15
C ARG A 83 15.59 -13.90 -17.56
N ASN A 84 15.27 -13.05 -18.54
CA ASN A 84 15.49 -13.29 -19.97
C ASN A 84 14.77 -14.55 -20.51
N ARG A 85 13.74 -15.04 -19.82
CA ARG A 85 12.91 -16.20 -20.22
C ARG A 85 11.42 -15.82 -20.27
N PRO A 86 11.00 -14.96 -21.20
CA PRO A 86 9.63 -14.46 -21.27
C PRO A 86 8.58 -15.55 -21.54
N ASN A 87 8.97 -16.71 -22.09
CA ASN A 87 8.05 -17.81 -22.39
C ASN A 87 7.77 -18.72 -21.18
N ASP A 88 8.75 -18.82 -20.27
CA ASP A 88 8.68 -19.68 -19.08
C ASP A 88 8.27 -18.86 -17.85
N VAL A 89 8.64 -17.59 -17.80
CA VAL A 89 8.39 -16.67 -16.68
C VAL A 89 7.37 -15.63 -17.09
N ASN A 90 6.15 -15.79 -16.58
CA ASN A 90 5.06 -14.85 -16.78
C ASN A 90 5.11 -13.73 -15.75
N LEU A 91 4.59 -12.57 -16.12
CA LEU A 91 4.35 -11.49 -15.17
C LEU A 91 2.91 -11.60 -14.65
N HIS A 92 2.71 -11.39 -13.37
CA HIS A 92 1.40 -11.33 -12.74
C HIS A 92 1.21 -9.97 -12.07
N GLU A 93 0.01 -9.39 -12.21
CA GLU A 93 -0.37 -8.18 -11.50
C GLU A 93 -1.13 -8.49 -10.20
N VAL A 94 -0.75 -7.79 -9.14
CA VAL A 94 -1.30 -7.91 -7.79
C VAL A 94 -1.70 -6.52 -7.31
N PRO A 95 -2.94 -6.29 -6.84
CA PRO A 95 -3.32 -5.03 -6.22
C PRO A 95 -2.49 -4.76 -4.96
N VAL A 96 -1.88 -3.58 -4.87
CA VAL A 96 -1.07 -3.17 -3.71
C VAL A 96 -1.61 -1.88 -3.10
N ASN A 97 -1.33 -1.67 -1.81
CA ASN A 97 -1.82 -0.53 -1.04
C ASN A 97 -3.36 -0.37 -1.12
N CYS A 98 -4.08 -1.49 -1.04
CA CYS A 98 -5.53 -1.53 -1.00
C CYS A 98 -6.02 -2.60 -0.02
N ARG A 99 -7.25 -2.45 0.47
CA ARG A 99 -7.93 -3.42 1.36
C ARG A 99 -8.82 -4.39 0.58
N MET A 100 -8.45 -4.68 -0.67
CA MET A 100 -9.24 -5.56 -1.52
C MET A 100 -9.23 -6.98 -0.95
N ASP A 101 -10.40 -7.59 -0.88
CA ASP A 101 -10.55 -9.03 -0.67
C ASP A 101 -10.35 -9.72 -2.02
N LEU A 102 -9.21 -10.39 -2.18
CA LEU A 102 -8.79 -11.05 -3.43
C LEU A 102 -9.71 -12.22 -3.80
N ASN A 103 -10.34 -12.86 -2.82
CA ASN A 103 -11.27 -13.98 -3.03
C ASN A 103 -12.63 -13.53 -3.57
N LYS A 104 -12.88 -12.21 -3.61
CA LYS A 104 -14.13 -11.62 -4.08
C LYS A 104 -13.91 -10.87 -5.38
N LYS A 105 -14.93 -10.86 -6.22
CA LYS A 105 -14.91 -10.05 -7.45
C LYS A 105 -14.76 -8.57 -7.12
N SER A 106 -13.98 -7.85 -7.93
CA SER A 106 -13.86 -6.41 -7.83
C SER A 106 -15.21 -5.75 -8.10
N ALA A 107 -15.51 -4.67 -7.39
CA ALA A 107 -16.69 -3.87 -7.61
C ALA A 107 -16.69 -3.31 -9.05
N PRO A 108 -17.82 -3.35 -9.76
CA PRO A 108 -17.90 -2.85 -11.12
C PRO A 108 -17.65 -1.34 -11.13
N PHE A 109 -16.98 -0.87 -12.18
CA PHE A 109 -16.56 0.53 -12.30
C PHE A 109 -17.70 1.54 -12.14
N ALA A 110 -18.87 1.27 -12.72
CA ALA A 110 -20.04 2.14 -12.61
C ALA A 110 -20.47 2.38 -11.15
N LYS A 111 -20.31 1.37 -10.28
CA LYS A 111 -20.64 1.47 -8.85
C LYS A 111 -19.60 2.30 -8.10
N VAL A 112 -18.33 2.17 -8.46
CA VAL A 112 -17.24 2.98 -7.89
C VAL A 112 -17.41 4.44 -8.28
N ARG A 113 -17.61 4.70 -9.58
CA ARG A 113 -17.84 6.05 -10.12
C ARG A 113 -19.05 6.74 -9.49
N GLY A 114 -20.17 6.02 -9.37
CA GLY A 114 -21.37 6.57 -8.71
C GLY A 114 -21.13 6.92 -7.23
N ARG A 115 -20.22 6.21 -6.55
CA ARG A 115 -19.82 6.50 -5.16
C ARG A 115 -18.90 7.73 -5.07
N GLU A 116 -18.06 7.98 -6.08
CA GLU A 116 -17.19 9.16 -6.17
C GLU A 116 -17.97 10.43 -6.54
N GLU A 117 -18.89 10.34 -7.50
CA GLU A 117 -19.64 11.50 -8.02
C GLU A 117 -20.74 12.00 -7.07
N ARG A 118 -21.28 11.12 -6.23
CA ARG A 118 -22.29 11.45 -5.22
C ARG A 118 -21.67 11.36 -3.83
N PRO A 119 -21.03 12.45 -3.35
CA PRO A 119 -20.48 12.47 -2.00
C PRO A 119 -21.60 12.19 -1.00
N HIS A 120 -21.36 11.20 -0.14
CA HIS A 120 -22.36 10.74 0.80
C HIS A 120 -22.66 11.78 1.86
N GLU A 121 -23.89 11.77 2.34
CA GLU A 121 -24.25 12.59 3.49
C GLU A 121 -23.42 12.18 4.72
N PRO A 122 -23.08 13.12 5.61
CA PRO A 122 -22.33 12.79 6.84
C PRO A 122 -22.96 11.69 7.69
N ARG A 123 -24.28 11.49 7.60
CA ARG A 123 -25.04 10.47 8.34
C ARG A 123 -24.79 9.05 7.85
N ASP A 124 -24.39 8.88 6.58
CA ASP A 124 -24.19 7.56 5.98
C ASP A 124 -22.76 7.02 6.20
N ARG A 125 -21.84 7.83 6.74
CA ARG A 125 -20.42 7.49 6.91
C ARG A 125 -20.19 6.15 7.60
N ALA A 126 -20.92 5.86 8.67
CA ALA A 126 -20.76 4.61 9.42
C ALA A 126 -21.13 3.38 8.56
N ARG A 127 -22.23 3.46 7.80
CA ARG A 127 -22.70 2.39 6.90
C ARG A 127 -21.72 2.16 5.74
N ILE A 128 -21.04 3.21 5.30
CA ILE A 128 -20.10 3.23 4.18
C ILE A 128 -18.76 2.57 4.53
N VAL A 129 -18.28 2.81 5.76
CA VAL A 129 -17.10 2.14 6.32
C VAL A 129 -17.38 0.66 6.53
N GLN A 130 -18.59 0.30 6.95
CA GLN A 130 -18.98 -1.11 7.06
C GLN A 130 -19.16 -1.80 5.70
N ASN A 131 -19.58 -1.05 4.67
CA ASN A 131 -19.81 -1.55 3.32
C ASN A 131 -18.84 -0.92 2.31
N GLU A 132 -17.55 -1.11 2.55
CA GLU A 132 -16.50 -0.71 1.61
C GLU A 132 -16.65 -1.48 0.29
N LEU A 133 -16.47 -0.78 -0.84
CA LEU A 133 -16.47 -1.44 -2.14
C LEU A 133 -15.16 -2.20 -2.29
N ASN A 134 -15.24 -3.46 -2.75
CA ASN A 134 -14.07 -4.25 -3.04
C ASN A 134 -13.35 -3.72 -4.29
N THR A 135 -12.42 -2.78 -4.15
CA THR A 135 -11.73 -2.15 -5.29
C THR A 135 -10.23 -2.43 -5.25
N PRO A 136 -9.61 -2.73 -6.41
CA PRO A 136 -8.17 -3.04 -6.46
C PRO A 136 -7.28 -1.79 -6.32
N GLY A 137 -7.86 -0.60 -6.12
CA GLY A 137 -7.10 0.64 -6.07
C GLY A 137 -6.36 0.98 -7.38
N PRO A 138 -5.50 2.02 -7.36
CA PRO A 138 -4.79 2.49 -8.54
C PRO A 138 -3.42 1.82 -8.77
N PHE A 139 -2.90 1.05 -7.81
CA PHE A 139 -1.55 0.50 -7.84
C PHE A 139 -1.54 -1.01 -8.07
N ARG A 140 -0.57 -1.49 -8.85
CA ARG A 140 -0.34 -2.91 -9.08
C ARG A 140 1.13 -3.24 -8.83
N GLY A 141 1.41 -4.18 -7.95
CA GLY A 141 2.71 -4.85 -7.88
C GLY A 141 2.80 -5.90 -9.00
N VAL A 142 3.92 -5.95 -9.69
CA VAL A 142 4.16 -6.91 -10.77
C VAL A 142 5.20 -7.92 -10.32
N VAL A 143 4.87 -9.19 -10.52
CA VAL A 143 5.64 -10.33 -9.99
C VAL A 143 6.04 -11.22 -11.15
N ALA A 144 7.31 -11.61 -11.20
CA ALA A 144 7.77 -12.63 -12.12
C ALA A 144 7.53 -14.01 -11.51
N VAL A 145 6.74 -14.85 -12.18
CA VAL A 145 6.38 -16.20 -11.72
C VAL A 145 6.70 -17.21 -12.80
N ASP A 146 7.40 -18.28 -12.43
CA ASP A 146 7.66 -19.40 -13.31
C ASP A 146 6.37 -20.18 -13.56
N ARG A 147 6.02 -20.34 -14.84
CA ARG A 147 4.80 -20.99 -15.30
C ARG A 147 4.72 -22.46 -14.89
N HIS A 148 5.85 -23.16 -14.83
CA HIS A 148 5.86 -24.59 -14.56
C HIS A 148 5.84 -24.91 -13.07
N THR A 149 6.52 -24.11 -12.27
CA THR A 149 6.71 -24.37 -10.84
C THR A 149 5.78 -23.53 -9.95
N GLY A 150 5.20 -22.45 -10.49
CA GLY A 150 4.48 -21.45 -9.70
C GLY A 150 5.38 -20.66 -8.75
N GLN A 151 6.71 -20.79 -8.89
CA GLN A 151 7.64 -20.12 -8.01
C GLN A 151 7.75 -18.63 -8.36
N SER A 152 7.46 -17.76 -7.39
CA SER A 152 7.72 -16.34 -7.50
C SER A 152 9.23 -16.05 -7.44
N HIS A 153 9.70 -15.21 -8.35
CA HIS A 153 11.08 -14.73 -8.44
C HIS A 153 11.29 -13.34 -7.83
N GLY A 154 10.28 -12.80 -7.16
CA GLY A 154 10.30 -11.45 -6.58
C GLY A 154 9.49 -10.44 -7.39
N VAL A 155 9.44 -9.22 -6.85
CA VAL A 155 8.72 -8.09 -7.45
C VAL A 155 9.57 -7.49 -8.57
N ALA A 156 9.05 -7.48 -9.79
CA ALA A 156 9.67 -6.82 -10.93
C ALA A 156 9.53 -5.29 -10.84
N GLY A 157 8.42 -4.81 -10.29
CA GLY A 157 8.22 -3.40 -9.97
C GLY A 157 6.76 -3.09 -9.67
N VAL A 158 6.46 -1.79 -9.55
CA VAL A 158 5.10 -1.29 -9.34
C VAL A 158 4.65 -0.53 -10.56
N MET A 159 3.39 -0.74 -10.94
CA MET A 159 2.67 0.05 -11.92
C MET A 159 1.53 0.81 -11.25
N TYR A 160 1.13 1.91 -11.90
CA TYR A 160 -0.03 2.67 -11.48
C TYR A 160 -0.85 3.13 -12.69
N HIS A 161 -2.13 3.37 -12.44
CA HIS A 161 -2.98 4.04 -13.41
C HIS A 161 -2.77 5.56 -13.36
N PRO A 162 -2.31 6.21 -14.45
CA PRO A 162 -2.12 7.65 -14.49
C PRO A 162 -3.44 8.41 -14.28
N GLN A 163 -3.34 9.69 -13.93
CA GLN A 163 -4.52 10.52 -13.75
C GLN A 163 -5.22 10.74 -15.11
N GLY A 164 -6.54 10.55 -15.15
CA GLY A 164 -7.33 10.73 -16.38
C GLY A 164 -7.35 9.51 -17.33
N ASN A 165 -6.36 8.61 -17.26
CA ASN A 165 -6.37 7.35 -18.02
C ASN A 165 -6.29 6.14 -17.07
N ARG A 166 -7.44 5.51 -16.85
CA ARG A 166 -7.60 4.38 -15.92
C ARG A 166 -7.39 3.00 -16.57
N LEU A 167 -7.17 2.95 -17.89
CA LEU A 167 -6.95 1.71 -18.62
C LEU A 167 -5.46 1.46 -18.87
N ALA A 168 -4.69 2.52 -19.07
CA ALA A 168 -3.25 2.40 -19.24
C ALA A 168 -2.54 2.19 -17.90
N PHE A 169 -1.40 1.53 -17.97
CA PHE A 169 -0.45 1.48 -16.87
C PHE A 169 0.80 2.32 -17.17
N GLN A 170 1.41 2.81 -16.10
CA GLN A 170 2.73 3.43 -16.12
C GLN A 170 3.57 2.84 -15.00
N ARG A 171 4.87 2.65 -15.25
CA ARG A 171 5.83 2.20 -14.25
C ARG A 171 6.06 3.29 -13.21
N ALA A 172 5.99 2.94 -11.93
CA ALA A 172 6.46 3.79 -10.86
C ALA A 172 7.99 3.83 -10.86
N GLN A 173 8.56 5.03 -10.71
CA GLN A 173 10.00 5.19 -10.57
C GLN A 173 10.41 4.81 -9.14
N MET A 174 11.59 4.19 -9.00
CA MET A 174 12.16 3.95 -7.67
C MET A 174 12.99 5.14 -7.24
N GLU A 175 12.72 5.61 -6.03
CA GLU A 175 13.41 6.71 -5.39
C GLU A 175 13.85 6.32 -3.98
N PRO A 176 14.85 7.00 -3.40
CA PRO A 176 15.15 6.85 -1.99
C PRO A 176 13.94 7.18 -1.12
N LEU A 177 13.82 6.48 0.01
CA LEU A 177 12.72 6.64 0.95
C LEU A 177 12.67 8.08 1.49
N ASP A 178 11.54 8.75 1.28
CA ASP A 178 11.30 10.10 1.77
C ASP A 178 10.74 10.08 3.20
N ARG A 179 10.31 11.25 3.70
CA ARG A 179 9.69 11.35 5.03
C ARG A 179 8.35 10.61 5.09
N GLU A 180 7.53 10.75 4.05
CA GLU A 180 6.18 10.18 3.99
C GLU A 180 6.23 8.65 3.93
N GLY A 181 7.13 8.09 3.13
CA GLY A 181 7.41 6.66 3.04
C GLY A 181 7.92 6.09 4.36
N ARG A 182 8.77 6.83 5.09
CA ARG A 182 9.17 6.44 6.47
C ARG A 182 7.99 6.39 7.43
N GLN A 183 7.10 7.38 7.39
CA GLN A 183 5.88 7.38 8.20
C GLN A 183 4.95 6.23 7.80
N TYR A 184 4.82 5.97 6.50
CA TYR A 184 4.03 4.87 5.97
C TYR A 184 4.53 3.52 6.50
N MET A 185 5.85 3.27 6.48
CA MET A 185 6.41 2.04 7.04
C MET A 185 6.10 1.86 8.54
N ARG A 186 6.15 2.95 9.33
CA ARG A 186 5.78 2.89 10.74
C ARG A 186 4.31 2.52 10.92
N ARG A 187 3.41 3.16 10.15
CA ARG A 187 1.97 2.85 10.17
C ARG A 187 1.71 1.39 9.77
N PHE A 188 2.38 0.92 8.74
CA PHE A 188 2.25 -0.46 8.26
C PHE A 188 2.72 -1.47 9.33
N ALA A 189 3.84 -1.22 10.00
CA ALA A 189 4.32 -2.07 11.09
C ALA A 189 3.36 -2.05 12.30
N ASP A 190 2.79 -0.89 12.63
CA ASP A 190 1.80 -0.74 13.69
C ASP A 190 0.50 -1.51 13.39
N ASP A 191 0.00 -1.42 12.14
CA ASP A 191 -1.18 -2.15 11.68
C ASP A 191 -0.96 -3.67 11.68
N ALA A 192 0.26 -4.12 11.34
CA ALA A 192 0.64 -5.53 11.39
C ALA A 192 0.74 -6.07 12.83
N ALA A 193 1.16 -5.24 13.79
CA ALA A 193 1.32 -5.62 15.18
C ALA A 193 0.00 -5.71 15.95
N ASP A 194 -0.99 -4.86 15.62
CA ASP A 194 -2.30 -4.86 16.25
C ASP A 194 -3.43 -4.62 15.23
N PRO A 195 -4.08 -5.71 14.74
CA PRO A 195 -5.18 -5.61 13.77
C PRO A 195 -6.39 -4.79 14.25
N HIS A 196 -6.53 -4.53 15.55
CA HIS A 196 -7.62 -3.75 16.12
C HIS A 196 -7.26 -2.26 16.32
N ARG A 197 -5.99 -1.88 16.11
CA ARG A 197 -5.50 -0.52 16.35
C ARG A 197 -5.67 0.44 15.17
N VAL A 198 -6.22 -0.05 14.07
CA VAL A 198 -6.46 0.65 12.79
C VAL A 198 -7.19 2.00 12.94
N THR A 199 -7.81 2.31 14.09
CA THR A 199 -8.57 3.56 14.31
C THR A 199 -8.51 4.16 15.73
N THR A 200 -7.39 4.11 16.46
CA THR A 200 -7.31 4.95 17.68
C THR A 200 -7.04 6.41 17.33
N TRP A 201 -8.03 7.28 17.53
CA TRP A 201 -7.88 8.74 17.43
C TRP A 201 -7.23 9.33 18.70
N PRO A 202 -6.29 10.29 18.61
CA PRO A 202 -5.66 10.78 17.38
C PRO A 202 -4.60 9.79 16.86
N PRO A 203 -4.34 9.75 15.55
CA PRO A 203 -3.19 9.04 15.01
C PRO A 203 -1.94 9.55 15.73
N ARG A 204 -1.11 8.66 16.26
CA ARG A 204 0.07 9.03 17.07
C ARG A 204 1.09 9.90 16.33
N ASP A 205 0.97 10.00 15.00
CA ASP A 205 2.01 10.51 14.10
C ASP A 205 1.49 11.51 13.05
N GLU A 206 0.38 12.21 13.30
CA GLU A 206 0.16 13.46 12.56
C GLU A 206 1.20 14.47 13.05
N ASP A 207 2.03 14.98 12.14
CA ASP A 207 3.02 16.00 12.46
C ASP A 207 2.34 17.20 13.11
N SER A 208 3.04 17.99 13.93
CA SER A 208 2.43 19.20 14.51
C SER A 208 1.85 20.13 13.44
N GLU A 209 2.40 20.12 12.22
CA GLU A 209 1.88 20.83 11.04
C GLU A 209 0.58 20.22 10.48
N ASP A 210 0.45 18.90 10.47
CA ASP A 210 -0.78 18.21 10.05
C ASP A 210 -1.87 18.36 11.11
N LEU A 211 -1.53 18.18 12.38
CA LEU A 211 -2.44 18.46 13.50
C LEU A 211 -2.88 19.91 13.50
N THR A 212 -1.97 20.86 13.31
CA THR A 212 -2.36 22.28 13.23
C THR A 212 -3.17 22.58 11.99
N THR A 213 -2.90 21.97 10.82
CA THR A 213 -3.76 22.14 9.64
C THR A 213 -5.13 21.51 9.83
N TYR A 214 -5.25 20.35 10.49
CA TYR A 214 -6.53 19.76 10.87
C TYR A 214 -7.28 20.60 11.91
N GLU A 215 -6.60 21.07 12.95
CA GLU A 215 -7.16 21.98 13.97
C GLU A 215 -7.60 23.31 13.34
N ASN A 216 -6.84 23.83 12.39
CA ASN A 216 -7.16 25.04 11.63
C ASN A 216 -8.31 24.82 10.64
N ARG A 217 -8.40 23.63 10.03
CA ARG A 217 -9.44 23.26 9.06
C ARG A 217 -10.76 22.94 9.75
N TYR A 218 -10.71 22.32 10.93
CA TYR A 218 -11.90 21.93 11.67
C TYR A 218 -12.34 22.94 12.71
N LYS A 219 -11.48 23.90 13.15
CA LYS A 219 -11.76 24.97 14.12
C LYS A 219 -12.95 24.65 15.02
N GLN A 220 -12.92 23.46 15.62
CA GLN A 220 -13.88 23.10 16.64
C GLN A 220 -13.37 23.82 17.85
N VAL A 221 -13.95 24.99 18.10
CA VAL A 221 -13.93 25.64 19.40
C VAL A 221 -14.21 24.55 20.41
N ARG A 222 -13.18 24.12 21.15
CA ARG A 222 -13.38 23.26 22.32
C ARG A 222 -14.36 24.03 23.20
N LYS A 223 -15.63 23.61 23.23
CA LYS A 223 -16.61 24.22 24.13
C LYS A 223 -16.03 24.02 25.53
N PRO A 224 -15.79 25.09 26.30
CA PRO A 224 -15.28 24.95 27.65
C PRO A 224 -16.24 24.04 28.41
N ARG A 225 -15.67 23.06 29.12
CA ARG A 225 -16.43 22.14 29.96
C ARG A 225 -17.31 22.99 30.88
N PRO A 226 -18.65 22.85 30.88
CA PRO A 226 -19.47 23.63 31.79
C PRO A 226 -18.99 23.33 33.22
N PRO A 227 -18.87 24.37 34.08
CA PRO A 227 -18.40 24.17 35.43
C PRO A 227 -19.28 23.12 36.11
N GLN A 228 -18.64 22.17 36.81
CA GLN A 228 -19.36 21.16 37.58
C GLN A 228 -20.28 21.91 38.54
N GLN A 229 -21.59 21.81 38.34
CA GLN A 229 -22.57 22.38 39.25
C GLN A 229 -22.32 21.76 40.62
N ALA A 230 -21.92 22.59 41.58
CA ALA A 230 -21.81 22.20 42.98
C ALA A 230 -23.18 21.65 43.39
N LYS A 231 -23.23 20.38 43.79
CA LYS A 231 -24.43 19.77 44.35
C LYS A 231 -24.84 20.60 45.57
N ALA A 232 -25.96 21.30 45.47
CA ALA A 232 -26.55 21.99 46.60
C ALA A 232 -26.82 20.97 47.70
N VAL A 233 -26.09 21.09 48.82
CA VAL A 233 -26.37 20.36 50.05
C VAL A 233 -27.72 20.86 50.56
N LYS A 234 -28.76 20.05 50.42
CA LYS A 234 -30.05 20.29 51.08
C LYS A 234 -29.81 20.26 52.59
N GLN A 235 -29.76 21.44 53.23
CA GLN A 235 -29.91 21.53 54.67
C GLN A 235 -31.31 21.05 55.03
N LYS A 236 -31.41 19.90 55.70
CA LYS A 236 -32.61 19.51 56.44
C LYS A 236 -32.75 20.48 57.60
N ALA A 237 -33.77 21.32 57.57
CA ALA A 237 -34.25 22.02 58.74
C ALA A 237 -34.66 20.97 59.79
N GLN A 238 -33.92 20.90 60.89
CA GLN A 238 -34.40 20.27 62.12
C GLN A 238 -35.38 21.26 62.76
N GLY A 239 -36.64 20.84 62.86
CA GLY A 239 -37.66 21.57 63.61
C GLY A 239 -37.37 21.51 65.11
N GLN A 240 -37.61 22.64 65.77
CA GLN A 240 -38.12 22.72 67.14
C GLN A 240 -39.53 23.28 67.06
#